data_AF-A0A8J8BWE3-F1
#
_entry.id   AF-A0A8J8BWE3-F1
#
_cell.length_a   1.000
_cell.length_b   1.000
_cell.length_c   1.000
_cell.angle_alpha   90.00
_cell.angle_beta   90.00
_cell.angle_gamma   90.00
#
_symmetry.space_group_name_H-M   'P 1'
#
loop_
_entity.id
_entity.type
_entity.pdbx_description
1 polymer ?
#
loop_
_entity_poly.entity_id
_entity_poly.type
_entity_poly.pdbx_seq_one_letter_code
_entity_poly.pdbx_strand_id
1 'polypeptide(L)'
;NLTDVDEEKKFDKIFDKYFGFIDDEYMVTVVNVIGNAGKIAKAKPYLTQRITKELLRVENLPLKSHLTLECRNIILSQVISSFEMYFDQIEDKDEVLSLVRRQRFNTRNSTRAEAEMFLKKFGDVFE
;
A
#
# COMPACT_ATOMS: atom_id res chain seq x y z
N ASN A 1 -5.69 -4.91 14.77
CA ASN A 1 -6.43 -3.83 14.10
C ASN A 1 -7.88 -3.90 14.57
N LEU A 2 -8.48 -2.79 15.04
CA LEU A 2 -9.84 -2.72 15.58
C LEU A 2 -10.88 -2.13 14.60
N THR A 3 -10.48 -1.76 13.38
CA THR A 3 -11.39 -1.12 12.41
C THR A 3 -12.55 -2.00 11.97
N ASP A 4 -12.43 -3.32 12.08
CA ASP A 4 -13.51 -4.26 11.76
C ASP A 4 -14.71 -4.12 12.70
N VAL A 5 -14.46 -3.85 13.99
CA VAL A 5 -15.48 -3.68 15.05
C VAL A 5 -15.78 -2.21 15.37
N ASP A 6 -15.22 -1.27 14.61
CA ASP A 6 -15.40 0.17 14.82
C ASP A 6 -16.73 0.67 14.22
N GLU A 7 -17.85 0.30 14.82
CA GLU A 7 -19.19 0.68 14.35
C GLU A 7 -19.41 2.21 14.38
N GLU A 8 -18.78 2.90 15.32
CA GLU A 8 -18.88 4.35 15.52
C GLU A 8 -17.97 5.18 14.59
N LYS A 9 -17.23 4.54 13.68
CA LYS A 9 -16.28 5.20 12.76
C LYS A 9 -15.27 6.11 13.47
N LYS A 10 -14.76 5.68 14.63
CA LYS A 10 -13.74 6.42 15.38
C LYS A 10 -12.42 6.53 14.61
N PHE A 11 -12.12 5.57 13.73
CA PHE A 11 -10.94 5.62 12.88
C PHE A 11 -10.94 6.83 11.93
N ASP A 12 -12.09 7.21 11.38
CA ASP A 12 -12.22 8.32 10.43
C ASP A 12 -11.66 9.61 11.00
N LYS A 13 -11.86 9.84 12.30
CA LYS A 13 -11.39 11.03 13.03
C LYS A 13 -9.87 11.11 13.13
N ILE A 14 -9.17 9.98 13.02
CA ILE A 14 -7.72 9.90 13.10
C ILE A 14 -7.08 9.55 11.76
N PHE A 15 -7.85 9.43 10.68
CA PHE A 15 -7.37 8.99 9.36
C PHE A 15 -6.11 9.75 8.93
N ASP A 16 -6.20 11.08 8.91
CA ASP A 16 -5.10 11.93 8.44
C ASP A 16 -3.86 11.82 9.33
N LYS A 17 -4.06 11.73 10.64
CA LYS A 17 -2.97 11.49 11.59
C LYS A 17 -2.32 10.13 11.36
N TYR A 18 -3.12 9.09 11.13
CA TYR A 18 -2.65 7.72 10.94
C TYR A 18 -1.84 7.58 9.64
N PHE A 19 -2.37 8.06 8.52
CA PHE A 19 -1.68 7.99 7.23
C PHE A 19 -0.56 9.04 7.08
N GLY A 20 -0.54 10.09 7.90
CA GLY A 20 0.60 11.01 8.02
C GLY A 20 1.92 10.31 8.42
N PHE A 21 1.84 9.15 9.07
CA PHE A 21 3.02 8.35 9.44
C PHE A 21 3.64 7.54 8.28
N ILE A 22 3.11 7.63 7.05
CA ILE A 22 3.74 7.01 5.86
C ILE A 22 5.10 7.66 5.54
N ASP A 23 5.30 8.92 5.92
CA ASP A 23 6.56 9.67 5.74
C ASP A 23 7.33 9.84 7.06
N ASP A 24 7.10 8.95 8.03
CA ASP A 24 7.77 8.95 9.33
C ASP A 24 9.24 8.53 9.24
N GLU A 25 10.08 9.04 10.14
CA GLU A 25 11.51 8.74 10.17
C GLU A 25 11.81 7.28 10.51
N TYR A 26 10.89 6.62 11.24
CA TYR A 26 11.03 5.25 11.65
C TYR A 26 10.35 4.31 10.67
N MET A 27 11.15 3.56 9.91
CA MET A 27 10.67 2.57 8.95
C MET A 27 9.68 1.56 9.55
N VAL A 28 9.87 1.15 10.81
CA VAL A 28 8.94 0.24 11.50
C VAL A 28 7.54 0.85 11.60
N THR A 29 7.44 2.15 11.84
CA THR A 29 6.17 2.88 11.84
C THR A 29 5.54 2.85 10.45
N VAL A 30 6.30 3.21 9.43
CA VAL A 30 5.84 3.26 8.02
C VAL A 30 5.32 1.89 7.56
N VAL A 31 6.08 0.82 7.77
CA VAL A 31 5.71 -0.55 7.38
C VAL A 31 4.45 -1.02 8.12
N ASN A 32 4.31 -0.68 9.41
CA ASN A 32 3.11 -1.03 10.18
C ASN A 32 1.87 -0.27 9.71
N VAL A 33 2.00 1.01 9.34
CA VAL A 33 0.89 1.82 8.82
C VAL A 33 0.42 1.24 7.49
N ILE A 34 1.34 1.01 6.55
CA ILE A 34 1.03 0.45 5.23
C ILE A 34 0.45 -0.96 5.36
N GLY A 35 1.10 -1.85 6.12
CA GLY A 35 0.62 -3.23 6.31
C GLY A 35 -0.76 -3.33 6.93
N ASN A 36 -1.15 -2.35 7.77
CA ASN A 36 -2.50 -2.30 8.31
C ASN A 36 -3.49 -1.62 7.38
N ALA A 37 -3.05 -0.76 6.44
CA ALA A 37 -3.91 -0.06 5.50
C ALA A 37 -4.80 -1.03 4.71
N GLY A 38 -4.27 -2.17 4.25
CA GLY A 38 -5.05 -3.19 3.56
C GLY A 38 -6.17 -3.78 4.42
N LYS A 39 -5.91 -4.02 5.71
CA LYS A 39 -6.93 -4.47 6.69
C LYS A 39 -7.99 -3.40 6.94
N ILE A 40 -7.57 -2.13 7.01
CA ILE A 40 -8.47 -1.00 7.23
C ILE A 40 -9.40 -0.82 6.03
N ALA A 41 -8.85 -0.82 4.80
CA ALA A 41 -9.64 -0.71 3.58
C ALA A 41 -10.67 -1.83 3.48
N LYS A 42 -10.23 -3.08 3.69
CA LYS A 42 -11.13 -4.25 3.67
C LYS A 42 -12.28 -4.14 4.68
N ALA A 43 -11.99 -3.65 5.89
CA ALA A 43 -12.98 -3.49 6.96
C ALA A 43 -13.89 -2.26 6.75
N LYS A 44 -13.40 -1.22 6.09
CA LYS A 44 -14.09 0.05 5.87
C LYS A 44 -14.11 0.39 4.37
N PRO A 45 -14.95 -0.27 3.55
CA PRO A 45 -14.94 -0.11 2.09
C PRO A 45 -15.14 1.34 1.60
N TYR A 46 -15.84 2.17 2.37
CA TYR A 46 -16.02 3.60 2.05
C TYR A 46 -14.73 4.44 2.15
N LEU A 47 -13.67 3.91 2.77
CA LEU A 47 -12.34 4.53 2.81
C LEU A 47 -11.41 4.01 1.71
N THR A 48 -11.79 2.96 0.97
CA THR A 48 -10.92 2.26 0.02
C THR A 48 -10.22 3.21 -0.93
N GLN A 49 -10.95 4.07 -1.65
CA GLN A 49 -10.32 4.97 -2.62
C GLN A 49 -9.36 5.98 -1.97
N ARG A 50 -9.65 6.42 -0.75
CA ARG A 50 -8.77 7.34 -0.02
C ARG A 50 -7.49 6.62 0.42
N ILE A 51 -7.60 5.40 0.93
CA ILE A 51 -6.46 4.57 1.33
C ILE A 51 -5.60 4.21 0.12
N THR A 52 -6.21 3.84 -1.01
CA THR A 52 -5.46 3.57 -2.25
C THR A 52 -4.59 4.76 -2.65
N LYS A 53 -5.13 5.99 -2.60
CA LYS A 53 -4.37 7.22 -2.90
C LYS A 53 -3.20 7.47 -1.92
N GLU A 54 -3.39 7.17 -0.64
CA GLU A 54 -2.31 7.24 0.36
C GLU A 54 -1.20 6.20 0.11
N LEU A 55 -1.52 5.03 -0.45
CA LEU A 55 -0.52 4.02 -0.77
C LEU A 55 0.20 4.29 -2.10
N LEU A 56 -0.52 4.80 -3.10
CA LEU A 56 0.06 5.13 -4.41
C LEU A 56 1.17 6.20 -4.33
N ARG A 57 1.08 7.15 -3.39
CA ARG A 57 2.14 8.17 -3.23
C ARG A 57 3.48 7.63 -2.75
N VAL A 58 3.52 6.42 -2.17
CA VAL A 58 4.74 5.84 -1.57
C VAL A 58 5.90 5.73 -2.57
N GLU A 59 5.59 5.43 -3.83
CA GLU A 59 6.60 5.34 -4.90
C GLU A 59 7.36 6.66 -5.11
N ASN A 60 6.71 7.79 -4.80
CA ASN A 60 7.19 9.14 -5.06
C ASN A 60 7.66 9.90 -3.80
N LEU A 61 7.70 9.25 -2.62
CA LEU A 61 8.16 9.90 -1.39
C LEU A 61 9.62 10.37 -1.55
N PRO A 62 9.97 11.63 -1.23
CA PRO A 62 11.34 12.12 -1.33
C PRO A 62 12.32 11.24 -0.56
N LEU A 63 13.47 10.89 -1.18
CA LEU A 63 14.51 10.15 -0.46
C LEU A 63 15.10 11.04 0.63
N LYS A 64 15.32 10.46 1.81
CA LYS A 64 15.90 11.11 2.99
C LYS A 64 17.01 10.23 3.54
N SER A 65 17.77 10.73 4.52
CA SER A 65 18.82 9.95 5.19
C SER A 65 18.32 8.61 5.76
N HIS A 66 17.08 8.59 6.29
CA HIS A 66 16.41 7.40 6.82
C HIS A 66 15.53 6.67 5.79
N LEU A 67 15.21 7.30 4.65
CA LEU A 67 14.40 6.73 3.57
C LEU A 67 15.24 6.62 2.30
N THR A 68 16.12 5.63 2.29
CA THR A 68 16.96 5.31 1.12
C THR A 68 16.15 4.63 0.01
N LEU A 69 16.74 4.50 -1.19
CA LEU A 69 16.10 3.75 -2.29
C LEU A 69 15.79 2.30 -1.88
N GLU A 70 16.73 1.65 -1.19
CA GLU A 70 16.53 0.29 -0.69
C GLU A 70 15.38 0.22 0.32
N CYS A 71 15.28 1.23 1.18
CA CYS A 71 14.17 1.35 2.11
C CYS A 71 12.82 1.46 1.39
N ARG A 72 12.74 2.32 0.36
CA ARG A 72 11.54 2.46 -0.46
C ARG A 72 11.18 1.14 -1.16
N ASN A 73 12.14 0.39 -1.67
CA ASN A 73 11.90 -0.90 -2.32
C ASN A 73 11.27 -1.92 -1.38
N ILE A 74 11.70 -1.97 -0.11
CA ILE A 74 11.10 -2.80 0.92
C ILE A 74 9.65 -2.36 1.18
N ILE A 75 9.44 -1.06 1.35
CA ILE A 75 8.11 -0.50 1.61
C ILE A 75 7.15 -0.77 0.43
N LEU A 76 7.62 -0.68 -0.81
CA LEU A 76 6.80 -0.97 -2.00
C LEU A 76 6.32 -2.43 -2.04
N SER A 77 7.12 -3.39 -1.55
CA SER A 77 6.66 -4.77 -1.37
C SER A 77 5.46 -4.83 -0.42
N GLN A 78 5.48 -4.05 0.66
CA GLN A 78 4.39 -3.98 1.63
C GLN A 78 3.14 -3.28 1.06
N VAL A 79 3.33 -2.28 0.20
CA VAL A 79 2.25 -1.62 -0.52
C VAL A 79 1.52 -2.61 -1.42
N ILE A 80 2.26 -3.41 -2.21
CA ILE A 80 1.68 -4.44 -3.10
C ILE A 80 0.87 -5.45 -2.29
N SER A 81 1.46 -5.99 -1.21
CA SER A 81 0.77 -6.93 -0.30
C SER A 81 -0.50 -6.32 0.29
N SER A 82 -0.47 -5.02 0.61
CA SER A 82 -1.64 -4.31 1.12
C SER A 82 -2.74 -4.18 0.08
N PHE A 83 -2.41 -3.82 -1.17
CA PHE A 83 -3.38 -3.76 -2.27
C PHE A 83 -4.07 -5.10 -2.49
N GLU A 84 -3.34 -6.22 -2.40
CA GLU A 84 -3.92 -7.56 -2.60
C GLU A 84 -5.08 -7.86 -1.64
N MET A 85 -5.05 -7.30 -0.44
CA MET A 85 -6.07 -7.56 0.58
C MET A 85 -7.47 -7.03 0.22
N TYR A 86 -7.55 -6.02 -0.65
CA TYR A 86 -8.78 -5.29 -0.95
C TYR A 86 -8.90 -4.85 -2.42
N PHE A 87 -8.12 -5.47 -3.32
CA PHE A 87 -8.07 -5.08 -4.74
C PHE A 87 -9.43 -5.15 -5.44
N ASP A 88 -10.30 -6.06 -5.01
CA ASP A 88 -11.68 -6.21 -5.46
C ASP A 88 -12.56 -4.99 -5.15
N GLN A 89 -12.20 -4.19 -4.14
CA GLN A 89 -12.92 -2.99 -3.70
C GLN A 89 -12.43 -1.70 -4.38
N ILE A 90 -11.33 -1.77 -5.14
CA ILE A 90 -10.73 -0.61 -5.80
C ILE A 90 -11.50 -0.31 -7.09
N GLU A 91 -11.88 0.96 -7.28
CA GLU A 91 -12.59 1.42 -8.48
C GLU A 91 -11.61 1.59 -9.64
N ASP A 92 -10.56 2.39 -9.44
CA ASP A 92 -9.50 2.60 -10.43
C ASP A 92 -8.35 1.60 -10.21
N LYS A 93 -8.50 0.44 -10.85
CA LYS A 93 -7.49 -0.62 -10.81
C LYS A 93 -6.27 -0.31 -11.68
N ASP A 94 -6.39 0.58 -12.65
CA ASP A 94 -5.33 0.84 -13.62
C ASP A 94 -4.15 1.56 -12.97
N GLU A 95 -4.40 2.52 -12.07
CA GLU A 95 -3.32 3.18 -11.32
C GLU A 95 -2.54 2.18 -10.44
N VAL A 96 -3.24 1.28 -9.77
CA VAL A 96 -2.64 0.22 -8.95
C VAL A 96 -1.82 -0.74 -9.81
N LEU A 97 -2.40 -1.26 -10.89
CA LEU A 97 -1.72 -2.15 -11.82
C LEU A 97 -0.51 -1.49 -12.46
N SER A 98 -0.59 -0.20 -12.78
CA SER A 98 0.51 0.60 -13.32
C SER A 98 1.68 0.68 -12.33
N LEU A 99 1.42 0.96 -11.04
CA LEU A 99 2.45 0.93 -9.99
C LEU A 99 3.08 -0.46 -9.87
N VAL A 100 2.26 -1.51 -9.79
CA VAL A 100 2.77 -2.89 -9.61
C VAL A 100 3.60 -3.33 -10.83
N ARG A 101 3.19 -2.99 -12.06
CA ARG A 101 3.97 -3.28 -13.29
C ARG A 101 5.36 -2.66 -13.26
N ARG A 102 5.52 -1.43 -12.75
CA ARG A 102 6.85 -0.81 -12.58
C ARG A 102 7.72 -1.58 -11.59
N GLN A 103 7.14 -2.19 -10.56
CA GLN A 103 7.89 -2.96 -9.57
C GLN A 103 8.43 -4.30 -10.08
N ARG A 104 8.02 -4.77 -11.27
CA ARG A 104 8.66 -5.94 -11.93
C ARG A 104 10.13 -5.71 -12.26
N PHE A 105 10.57 -4.46 -12.34
CA PHE A 105 11.96 -4.10 -12.60
C PHE A 105 12.68 -3.63 -11.33
N ASN A 106 12.10 -3.86 -10.15
CA ASN A 106 12.70 -3.47 -8.89
C ASN A 106 14.04 -4.19 -8.67
N THR A 107 15.03 -3.46 -8.12
CA THR A 107 16.36 -4.01 -7.84
C THR A 107 16.33 -5.08 -6.76
N ARG A 108 15.33 -5.05 -5.86
CA ARG A 108 15.16 -6.04 -4.81
C ARG A 108 14.33 -7.22 -5.32
N ASN A 109 14.92 -8.42 -5.29
CA ASN A 109 14.29 -9.65 -5.77
C ASN A 109 12.95 -9.95 -5.08
N SER A 110 12.82 -9.69 -3.78
CA SER A 110 11.56 -9.94 -3.05
C SER A 110 10.42 -9.06 -3.55
N THR A 111 10.68 -7.77 -3.77
CA THR A 111 9.67 -6.82 -4.27
C THR A 111 9.25 -7.16 -5.69
N ARG A 112 10.19 -7.58 -6.54
CA ARG A 112 9.88 -8.06 -7.88
C ARG A 112 8.98 -9.30 -7.87
N ALA A 113 9.32 -10.28 -7.04
CA ALA A 113 8.53 -11.51 -6.91
C ALA A 113 7.09 -11.21 -6.43
N GLU A 114 6.93 -10.32 -5.44
CA GLU A 114 5.61 -9.89 -4.96
C GLU A 114 4.79 -9.23 -6.09
N ALA A 115 5.41 -8.36 -6.88
CA ALA A 115 4.76 -7.70 -8.02
C ALA A 115 4.31 -8.70 -9.09
N GLU A 116 5.15 -9.68 -9.43
CA GLU A 116 4.84 -10.73 -10.38
C GLU A 116 3.67 -11.60 -9.90
N MET A 117 3.67 -11.99 -8.62
CA MET A 117 2.56 -12.75 -8.03
C MET A 117 1.25 -11.97 -8.06
N PHE A 118 1.28 -10.69 -7.69
CA PHE A 118 0.11 -9.82 -7.75
C PHE A 118 -0.45 -9.73 -9.17
N LEU A 119 0.42 -9.48 -10.16
CA LEU A 119 -0.01 -9.34 -11.56
C LEU A 119 -0.52 -10.65 -12.15
N LYS A 120 0.07 -11.79 -11.78
CA LYS A 120 -0.45 -13.11 -12.15
C LYS A 120 -1.88 -13.32 -11.62
N LYS A 121 -2.20 -12.75 -10.45
CA LYS A 121 -3.51 -12.88 -9.81
C LYS A 121 -4.55 -11.90 -10.35
N PHE A 122 -4.13 -10.68 -10.71
CA PHE A 122 -5.06 -9.56 -10.94
C PHE A 122 -4.85 -8.76 -12.23
N GLY A 123 -3.70 -8.89 -12.89
CA GLY A 123 -3.25 -7.97 -13.93
C GLY A 123 -3.60 -8.36 -15.36
N ASP A 124 -4.41 -9.42 -15.53
CA ASP A 124 -4.61 -10.21 -16.74
C ASP A 124 -3.30 -10.68 -17.40
N VAL A 125 -3.24 -11.98 -17.66
CA VAL A 125 -2.14 -12.64 -18.36
C VAL A 125 -2.16 -12.12 -19.80
N PHE A 126 -1.23 -11.22 -20.14
CA PHE A 126 -0.91 -10.98 -21.53
C PHE A 126 0.45 -11.62 -21.84
N GLU A 127 0.37 -12.56 -22.79
CA GLU A 127 1.45 -13.24 -23.51
C GLU A 127 2.52 -12.27 -24.04
#